data_AF-A0A3C0A6C9-F1
#
_entry.id   AF-A0A3C0A6C9-F1
#
_cell.length_a   1.000
_cell.length_b   1.000
_cell.length_c   1.000
_cell.angle_alpha   90.00
_cell.angle_beta   90.00
_cell.angle_gamma   90.00
#
_symmetry.space_group_name_H-M   'P 1'
#
loop_
_entity.id
_entity.type
_entity.pdbx_description
1 polymer ?
#
loop_
_entity_poly.entity_id
_entity_poly.type
_entity_poly.pdbx_seq_one_letter_code
_entity_poly.pdbx_strand_id
1 'polypeptide(L)'
;VEQPDIEAAEALELYDKKIAATKQLMMDKNHDYGEAWRDMRVTSLTDLIIQKLLRVKQIEDNQGKTLVSEGIDANYQDMINYAVFAMIHLEG
;
A
#
# COMPACT_ATOMS: atom_id res chain seq x y z
N VAL A 1 -11.37 9.16 -25.54
CA VAL A 1 -10.01 9.16 -24.98
C VAL A 1 -9.61 7.70 -24.92
N GLU A 2 -8.75 7.24 -25.84
CA GLU A 2 -8.57 5.79 -26.07
C GLU A 2 -7.10 5.36 -26.22
N GLN A 3 -6.15 6.30 -26.06
CA GLN A 3 -4.74 5.96 -25.97
C GLN A 3 -4.27 6.09 -24.52
N PRO A 4 -3.54 5.08 -23.99
CA PRO A 4 -2.97 5.15 -22.66
C PRO A 4 -1.92 6.28 -22.57
N ASP A 5 -1.85 6.93 -21.41
CA ASP A 5 -0.97 8.07 -21.18
C ASP A 5 0.52 7.69 -21.12
N ILE A 6 0.83 6.39 -20.99
CA ILE A 6 2.20 5.85 -20.93
C ILE A 6 2.33 4.59 -21.79
N GLU A 7 3.56 4.36 -22.28
CA GLU A 7 3.90 3.17 -23.06
C GLU A 7 3.90 1.91 -22.18
N ALA A 8 3.59 0.76 -22.77
CA ALA A 8 3.53 -0.51 -22.04
C ALA A 8 4.88 -0.88 -21.37
N ALA A 9 6.00 -0.58 -22.04
CA ALA A 9 7.33 -0.82 -21.51
C ALA A 9 7.62 0.04 -20.27
N GLU A 10 7.22 1.31 -20.30
CA GLU A 10 7.36 2.22 -19.17
C GLU A 10 6.47 1.80 -18.00
N ALA A 11 5.24 1.38 -18.27
CA ALA A 11 4.32 0.88 -17.25
C ALA A 11 4.89 -0.34 -16.50
N LEU A 12 5.55 -1.27 -17.22
CA LEU A 12 6.19 -2.44 -16.63
C LEU A 12 7.40 -2.05 -15.76
N GLU A 13 8.25 -1.13 -16.22
CA GLU A 13 9.39 -0.65 -15.43
C GLU A 13 8.91 0.03 -14.13
N LEU A 14 7.88 0.87 -14.22
CA LEU A 14 7.28 1.52 -13.06
C LEU A 14 6.64 0.52 -12.10
N TYR A 15 5.97 -0.51 -12.62
CA TYR A 15 5.40 -1.59 -11.83
C TYR A 15 6.49 -2.30 -11.02
N ASP A 16 7.55 -2.77 -11.68
CA ASP A 16 8.65 -3.50 -11.04
C ASP A 16 9.32 -2.65 -9.95
N LYS A 17 9.56 -1.37 -10.26
CA LYS A 17 10.12 -0.42 -9.29
C LYS A 17 9.21 -0.24 -8.07
N LYS A 18 7.91 -0.05 -8.27
CA LYS A 18 6.97 0.22 -7.17
C LYS A 18 6.72 -1.02 -6.34
N ILE A 19 6.57 -2.20 -6.94
CA ILE A 19 6.36 -3.44 -6.17
C ILE A 19 7.61 -3.84 -5.39
N ALA A 20 8.82 -3.60 -5.93
CA ALA A 20 10.07 -3.82 -5.19
C ALA A 20 10.16 -2.92 -3.95
N ALA A 21 9.85 -1.63 -4.09
CA ALA A 21 9.83 -0.70 -2.96
C ALA A 21 8.76 -1.07 -1.92
N THR A 22 7.56 -1.47 -2.36
CA THR A 22 6.47 -1.93 -1.47
C THR A 22 6.88 -3.17 -0.68
N LYS A 23 7.53 -4.13 -1.33
CA LYS A 23 8.04 -5.34 -0.70
C LYS A 23 9.15 -5.04 0.31
N GLN A 24 10.06 -4.13 -0.02
CA GLN A 24 11.11 -3.71 0.91
C GLN A 24 10.51 -3.08 2.16
N LEU A 25 9.56 -2.15 2.01
CA LEU A 25 8.86 -1.54 3.14
C LEU A 25 8.18 -2.61 4.02
N MET A 26 7.56 -3.62 3.40
CA MET A 26 6.96 -4.73 4.13
C MET A 26 7.99 -5.52 4.95
N MET A 27 9.15 -5.81 4.37
CA MET A 27 10.23 -6.50 5.07
C MET A 27 10.75 -5.68 6.25
N ASP A 28 10.94 -4.38 6.05
CA ASP A 28 11.39 -3.47 7.11
C ASP A 28 10.37 -3.44 8.27
N LYS A 29 9.07 -3.33 7.96
CA LYS A 29 8.01 -3.39 8.98
C LYS A 29 7.93 -4.76 9.68
N ASN A 30 8.11 -5.87 8.96
CA ASN A 30 8.15 -7.19 9.58
C ASN A 30 9.39 -7.37 10.47
N HIS A 31 10.50 -6.67 10.18
CA HIS A 31 11.65 -6.65 11.08
C HIS A 31 11.34 -5.90 12.38
N ASP A 32 10.68 -4.74 12.27
CA ASP A 32 10.38 -3.88 13.42
C ASP A 32 9.26 -4.43 14.32
N TYR A 33 8.25 -5.07 13.73
CA TYR A 33 7.02 -5.48 14.42
C TYR A 33 6.78 -7.00 14.40
N GLY A 34 7.69 -7.79 13.82
CA GLY A 34 7.46 -9.20 13.54
C GLY A 34 6.37 -9.42 12.48
N GLU A 35 5.95 -10.67 12.32
CA GLU A 35 4.85 -11.04 11.40
C GLU A 35 3.48 -10.90 12.07
N ALA A 36 3.24 -9.83 12.85
CA ALA A 36 2.01 -9.63 13.62
C ALA A 36 0.72 -9.69 12.78
N TRP A 37 0.82 -9.42 11.48
CA TRP A 37 -0.29 -9.53 10.53
C TRP A 37 -0.81 -10.98 10.37
N ARG A 38 -0.02 -12.00 10.72
CA ARG A 38 -0.45 -13.40 10.69
C ARG A 38 -1.51 -13.72 11.73
N ASP A 39 -1.55 -12.99 12.84
CA ASP A 39 -2.57 -13.19 13.89
C ASP A 39 -3.81 -12.30 13.67
N MET A 40 -3.81 -11.48 12.61
CA MET A 40 -4.91 -10.58 12.31
C MET A 40 -6.03 -11.28 11.53
N ARG A 41 -7.27 -10.86 11.77
CA ARG A 41 -8.42 -11.28 10.95
C ARG A 41 -8.40 -10.56 9.61
N VAL A 42 -8.89 -11.22 8.56
CA VAL A 42 -9.09 -10.60 7.23
C VAL A 42 -9.89 -9.30 7.33
N THR A 43 -10.93 -9.24 8.16
CA THR A 43 -11.71 -8.01 8.37
C THR A 43 -10.87 -6.87 8.94
N SER A 44 -9.93 -7.16 9.84
CA SER A 44 -9.02 -6.15 10.37
C SER A 44 -8.06 -5.61 9.31
N LEU A 45 -7.61 -6.46 8.37
CA LEU A 45 -6.80 -6.03 7.23
C LEU A 45 -7.61 -5.13 6.28
N THR A 46 -8.88 -5.48 6.03
CA THR A 46 -9.80 -4.63 5.26
C THR A 46 -10.00 -3.26 5.91
N ASP A 47 -10.19 -3.21 7.23
CA ASP A 47 -10.34 -1.95 7.97
C ASP A 47 -9.08 -1.08 7.88
N LEU A 48 -7.89 -1.69 7.87
CA LEU A 48 -6.63 -0.97 7.67
C LEU A 48 -6.51 -0.39 6.26
N ILE A 49 -6.95 -1.12 5.22
CA ILE A 49 -6.98 -0.61 3.85
C ILE A 49 -7.91 0.61 3.75
N ILE A 50 -9.11 0.53 4.34
CA ILE A 50 -10.07 1.63 4.35
C ILE A 50 -9.49 2.85 5.09
N GLN A 51 -8.84 2.64 6.23
CA GLN A 51 -8.19 3.73 6.97
C GLN A 51 -7.10 4.42 6.15
N LYS A 52 -6.26 3.66 5.45
CA LYS A 52 -5.21 4.21 4.58
C LYS A 52 -5.80 4.95 3.38
N LEU A 53 -6.88 4.44 2.78
CA LEU A 53 -7.60 5.14 1.70
C LEU A 53 -8.19 6.47 2.17
N LEU A 54 -8.87 6.49 3.32
CA LEU A 54 -9.39 7.73 3.92
C LEU A 54 -8.27 8.72 4.25
N ARG A 55 -7.10 8.22 4.66
CA ARG A 55 -5.92 9.04 4.91
C ARG A 55 -5.41 9.69 3.63
N VAL A 56 -5.25 8.93 2.56
CA VAL A 56 -4.81 9.46 1.25
C VAL A 56 -5.75 10.57 0.79
N LYS A 57 -7.06 10.32 0.82
CA LYS A 57 -8.08 11.33 0.46
C LYS A 57 -7.93 12.60 1.29
N GLN A 58 -7.75 12.48 2.60
CA GLN A 58 -7.55 13.64 3.47
C GLN A 58 -6.29 14.43 3.10
N ILE A 59 -5.20 13.77 2.72
CA ILE A 59 -3.96 14.45 2.32
C ILE A 59 -4.17 15.20 1.00
N GLU A 60 -4.86 14.58 0.04
CA GLU A 60 -5.23 15.21 -1.23
C GLU A 60 -6.13 16.44 -1.02
N ASP A 61 -7.17 16.31 -0.19
CA ASP A 61 -8.08 17.40 0.17
C ASP A 61 -7.33 18.60 0.81
N ASN A 62 -6.24 18.30 1.54
CA ASN A 62 -5.36 19.29 2.15
C ASN A 62 -4.28 19.83 1.18
N GLN A 63 -4.37 19.54 -0.12
CA GLN A 63 -3.39 19.92 -1.15
C GLN A 63 -1.97 19.44 -0.81
N GLY A 64 -1.85 18.24 -0.24
CA GLY A 64 -0.56 17.67 0.16
C GLY A 64 0.04 18.26 1.45
N LYS A 65 -0.61 19.24 2.09
CA LYS A 65 -0.15 19.79 3.37
C LYS A 65 -0.39 18.79 4.49
N THR A 66 0.68 18.25 5.04
CA THR A 66 0.64 17.39 6.23
C THR A 66 1.51 18.00 7.33
N LEU A 67 1.02 17.95 8.57
CA LEU A 67 1.74 18.53 9.70
C LEU A 67 2.91 17.64 10.17
N VAL A 68 2.72 16.31 10.20
CA VAL A 68 3.71 15.28 10.57
C VAL A 68 3.22 13.90 10.10
N SER A 69 3.09 13.65 8.79
CA SER A 69 2.51 12.39 8.28
C SER A 69 3.53 11.57 7.49
N GLU A 70 3.40 10.23 7.56
CA GLU A 70 3.85 9.37 6.47
C GLU A 70 3.29 9.91 5.15
N GLY A 71 4.15 9.94 4.11
CA GLY A 71 3.78 10.43 2.78
C GLY A 71 2.70 9.57 2.13
N ILE A 72 2.07 10.11 1.08
CA ILE A 72 1.02 9.42 0.30
C ILE A 72 1.53 8.05 -0.21
N ASP A 73 2.77 7.99 -0.71
CA ASP A 73 3.39 6.77 -1.23
C ASP A 73 3.35 5.62 -0.20
N ALA A 74 3.77 5.87 1.04
CA ALA A 74 3.77 4.85 2.09
C ALA A 74 2.35 4.33 2.38
N ASN A 75 1.33 5.19 2.30
CA ASN A 75 -0.06 4.76 2.51
C ASN A 75 -0.55 3.85 1.37
N TYR A 76 -0.16 4.11 0.12
CA TYR A 76 -0.43 3.20 -0.99
C TYR A 76 0.27 1.86 -0.84
N GLN A 77 1.54 1.87 -0.44
CA GLN A 77 2.31 0.65 -0.21
C GLN A 77 1.71 -0.20 0.91
N ASP A 78 1.27 0.43 2.00
CA ASP A 78 0.58 -0.25 3.10
C ASP A 78 -0.72 -0.92 2.62
N MET A 79 -1.53 -0.23 1.80
CA MET A 79 -2.75 -0.83 1.24
C MET A 79 -2.46 -2.08 0.41
N ILE A 80 -1.41 -2.05 -0.42
CA ILE A 80 -0.98 -3.21 -1.22
C ILE A 80 -0.56 -4.36 -0.30
N ASN A 81 0.25 -4.08 0.72
CA ASN A 81 0.72 -5.10 1.66
C ASN A 81 -0.43 -5.75 2.44
N TYR A 82 -1.38 -4.96 2.94
CA TYR A 82 -2.56 -5.49 3.64
C TYR A 82 -3.45 -6.33 2.73
N ALA A 83 -3.59 -5.95 1.45
CA ALA A 83 -4.32 -6.76 0.47
C ALA A 83 -3.63 -8.11 0.23
N VAL A 84 -2.29 -8.12 0.11
CA VAL A 84 -1.51 -9.36 -0.01
C VAL A 84 -1.67 -10.24 1.23
N PHE A 85 -1.58 -9.68 2.44
CA PHE A 85 -1.81 -10.43 3.67
C PHE A 85 -3.21 -11.02 3.74
N ALA A 86 -4.23 -10.26 3.32
CA ALA A 86 -5.61 -10.73 3.27
C ALA A 86 -5.76 -11.90 2.27
N MET A 87 -5.13 -11.83 1.10
CA MET A 87 -5.14 -12.93 0.12
C MET A 87 -4.48 -14.18 0.69
N ILE A 88 -3.33 -14.05 1.36
CA ILE A 88 -2.65 -15.18 2.02
C ILE A 88 -3.57 -15.85 3.05
N HIS A 89 -4.33 -15.06 3.83
CA HIS A 89 -5.30 -15.56 4.79
C HIS A 89 -6.56 -16.20 4.18
N LEU A 90 -6.89 -15.88 2.93
CA LEU A 90 -8.03 -16.48 2.23
C LEU A 90 -7.67 -17.77 1.50
N GLU A 91 -6.40 -17.92 1.11
CA GLU A 91 -5.88 -19.11 0.43
C GLU A 91 -5.35 -20.19 1.39
N GLY A 92 -5.09 -19.83 2.66
CA GLY A 92 -4.67 -20.73 3.73
C GLY A 92 -5.83 -21.30 4.54
#